data_AF-A0A822G6C2-F1
#
_entry.id   AF-A0A822G6C2-F1
#
_cell.length_a   1.000
_cell.length_b   1.000
_cell.length_c   1.000
_cell.angle_alpha   90.00
_cell.angle_beta   90.00
_cell.angle_gamma   90.00
#
_symmetry.space_group_name_H-M   'P 1'
#
loop_
_entity.id
_entity.type
_entity.pdbx_description
1 polymer ?
#
loop_
_entity_poly.entity_id
_entity_poly.type
_entity_poly.pdbx_seq_one_letter_code
_entity_poly.pdbx_strand_id
1 'polypeptide(L)'
;MLQDEGDDQLTRALGLNACYNYYLIATDEDFKSIQVEEEDEDIVKVKVHFVRNHTNDDHFDLTDKRKLLGKTIAYLSRDGYNSSIISLQILGNILYKKFGRICDTLQTILDNDKLQLDETIVKILEKELDEYVYDPIEAKERLPQSPYRRLELIPEAARDIIKEKLLPQLREKNKIVSLNLKEFVEKNLIEIAAFADKNDTIKHEQQISIWTRERQEQLDDQIHRFVIEQKKLNLIERLRLLEERDELLNFFENESKIIMHSQDKAIADESFENVRAPGEHEYFELARQHYHWNRMEPRRSLHLDKKLRDEEMSDVRNWPSYKYLAENWKYDLADYIPLNEKMKRRKEDLPPSGKPPYYKQHFF
;
A
#
# COMPACT_ATOMS: atom_id res chain seq x y z
N MET A 1 -5.46 3.58 -1.83
CA MET A 1 -6.72 2.90 -1.43
C MET A 1 -7.64 3.99 -0.89
N LEU A 2 -8.91 4.01 -1.29
CA LEU A 2 -9.86 5.12 -1.03
C LEU A 2 -10.17 5.36 0.46
N GLN A 3 -9.75 4.47 1.37
CA GLN A 3 -10.27 4.40 2.74
C GLN A 3 -9.47 5.19 3.79
N ASP A 4 -8.19 5.51 3.56
CA ASP A 4 -7.33 6.12 4.59
C ASP A 4 -6.81 7.52 4.26
N GLU A 5 -7.01 7.99 3.02
CA GLU A 5 -6.54 9.30 2.60
C GLU A 5 -7.68 10.31 2.69
N GLY A 6 -7.74 11.06 3.79
CA GLY A 6 -8.64 12.22 3.94
C GLY A 6 -8.42 13.35 2.91
N ASP A 7 -7.54 13.13 1.94
CA ASP A 7 -7.26 14.00 0.81
C ASP A 7 -8.19 13.72 -0.38
N ASP A 8 -8.83 12.56 -0.44
CA ASP A 8 -9.79 12.26 -1.49
C ASP A 8 -11.01 13.21 -1.41
N GLN A 9 -11.35 13.81 -2.55
CA GLN A 9 -12.41 14.82 -2.62
C GLN A 9 -13.79 14.18 -2.42
N LEU A 10 -13.99 12.97 -2.95
CA LEU A 10 -15.27 12.26 -2.85
C LEU A 10 -15.53 11.81 -1.42
N THR A 11 -14.56 11.18 -0.78
CA THR A 11 -14.64 10.76 0.63
C THR A 11 -14.96 11.95 1.55
N ARG A 12 -14.34 13.11 1.29
CA ARG A 12 -14.65 14.34 2.02
C ARG A 12 -16.08 14.84 1.79
N ALA A 13 -16.53 14.87 0.55
CA ALA A 13 -17.89 15.31 0.23
C ALA A 13 -18.96 14.39 0.85
N LEU A 14 -18.75 13.06 0.78
CA LEU A 14 -19.63 12.07 1.39
C LEU A 14 -19.63 12.20 2.91
N GLY A 15 -18.44 12.31 3.53
CA GLY A 15 -18.31 12.48 4.97
C GLY A 15 -18.98 13.76 5.47
N LEU A 16 -18.81 14.89 4.76
CA LEU A 16 -19.49 16.14 5.09
C LEU A 16 -21.00 16.00 4.99
N ASN A 17 -21.51 15.36 3.94
CA ASN A 17 -22.95 15.13 3.78
C ASN A 17 -23.51 14.25 4.89
N ALA A 18 -22.84 13.16 5.22
CA ALA A 18 -23.24 12.26 6.30
C ALA A 18 -23.24 12.98 7.66
N CYS A 19 -22.17 13.71 7.99
CA CYS A 19 -22.06 14.45 9.25
C CYS A 19 -23.09 15.58 9.36
N TYR A 20 -23.31 16.32 8.29
CA TYR A 20 -24.27 17.43 8.29
C TYR A 20 -25.72 16.92 8.39
N ASN A 21 -26.06 15.85 7.66
CA ASN A 21 -27.39 15.23 7.79
C ASN A 21 -27.59 14.62 9.18
N TYR A 22 -26.56 13.98 9.73
CA TYR A 22 -26.60 13.48 11.10
C TYR A 22 -26.84 14.64 12.09
N TYR A 23 -26.13 15.75 11.96
CA TYR A 23 -26.35 16.94 12.79
C TYR A 23 -27.79 17.47 12.72
N LEU A 24 -28.42 17.46 11.54
CA LEU A 24 -29.79 17.94 11.35
C LEU A 24 -30.86 17.01 11.97
N ILE A 25 -30.59 15.71 12.05
CA ILE A 25 -31.53 14.70 12.52
C ILE A 25 -31.31 14.38 14.01
N ALA A 26 -30.06 14.46 14.46
CA ALA A 26 -29.66 14.05 15.80
C ALA A 26 -30.37 14.89 16.88
N THR A 27 -30.78 14.19 17.92
CA THR A 27 -31.36 14.75 19.13
C THR A 27 -30.32 14.77 20.25
N ASP A 28 -30.58 15.53 21.32
CA ASP A 28 -29.67 15.59 22.48
C ASP A 28 -29.42 14.22 23.13
N GLU A 29 -30.36 13.28 22.99
CA GLU A 29 -30.22 11.89 23.46
C GLU A 29 -29.14 11.13 22.70
N ASP A 30 -28.98 11.37 21.39
CA ASP A 30 -27.99 10.67 20.55
C ASP A 30 -26.55 11.01 20.96
N PHE A 31 -26.36 12.21 21.53
CA PHE A 31 -25.08 12.71 22.02
C PHE A 31 -24.77 12.26 23.45
N LYS A 32 -25.71 11.66 24.18
CA LYS A 32 -25.43 11.11 25.52
C LYS A 32 -24.48 9.92 25.40
N SER A 33 -23.49 9.88 26.29
CA SER A 33 -22.59 8.74 26.45
C SER A 33 -23.40 7.55 26.99
N ILE A 34 -23.34 6.42 26.31
CA ILE A 34 -23.85 5.16 26.84
C ILE A 34 -22.92 4.82 28.01
N GLN A 35 -23.44 4.81 29.23
CA GLN A 35 -22.71 4.25 30.36
C GLN A 35 -22.65 2.75 30.11
N VAL A 36 -21.48 2.25 29.73
CA VAL A 36 -21.24 0.80 29.67
C VAL A 36 -21.23 0.34 31.12
N GLU A 37 -22.25 -0.42 31.52
CA GLU A 37 -22.18 -1.20 32.75
C GLU A 37 -21.04 -2.20 32.55
N GLU A 38 -19.96 -2.05 33.32
CA GLU A 38 -18.86 -3.01 33.31
C GLU A 38 -19.42 -4.34 33.83
N GLU A 39 -19.63 -5.31 32.93
CA GLU A 39 -19.83 -6.69 33.34
C GLU A 39 -18.53 -7.16 34.00
N ASP A 40 -18.61 -7.55 35.28
CA ASP A 40 -17.52 -8.11 36.07
C ASP A 40 -17.11 -9.49 35.51
N GLU A 41 -16.54 -9.53 34.31
CA GLU A 41 -15.74 -10.68 33.88
C GLU A 41 -14.42 -10.67 34.65
N ASP A 42 -13.89 -11.85 34.97
CA ASP A 42 -12.61 -12.05 35.66
C ASP A 42 -11.42 -11.56 34.80
N ILE A 43 -11.29 -10.24 34.64
CA ILE A 43 -10.25 -9.59 33.87
C ILE A 43 -8.97 -9.59 34.71
N VAL A 44 -7.98 -10.35 34.26
CA VAL A 44 -6.62 -10.30 34.80
C VAL A 44 -6.00 -8.93 34.50
N LYS A 45 -6.09 -8.00 35.46
CA LYS A 45 -5.55 -6.64 35.32
C LYS A 45 -4.01 -6.67 35.41
N VAL A 46 -3.33 -6.52 34.28
CA VAL A 46 -1.87 -6.33 34.23
C VAL A 46 -1.57 -4.86 34.54
N LYS A 47 -0.74 -4.62 35.57
CA LYS A 47 -0.39 -3.27 36.01
C LYS A 47 0.65 -2.65 35.05
N VAL A 48 0.17 -1.89 34.07
CA VAL A 48 1.02 -1.10 33.17
C VAL A 48 1.39 0.22 33.85
N HIS A 49 2.65 0.66 33.74
CA HIS A 49 3.05 1.98 34.21
C HIS A 49 2.33 3.06 33.40
N PHE A 50 1.60 3.94 34.09
CA PHE A 50 0.84 5.00 33.45
C PHE A 50 1.81 6.04 32.87
N VAL A 51 1.94 6.05 31.54
CA VAL A 51 2.61 7.15 30.83
C VAL A 51 1.67 8.34 30.88
N ARG A 52 2.05 9.37 31.65
CA ARG A 52 1.29 10.62 31.66
C ARG A 52 1.40 11.24 30.27
N ASN A 53 0.28 11.38 29.58
CA ASN A 53 0.26 12.17 28.36
C ASN A 53 0.54 13.64 28.73
N HIS A 54 1.70 14.15 28.36
CA HIS A 54 2.11 15.53 28.66
C HIS A 54 1.39 16.56 27.77
N THR A 55 0.76 16.11 26.70
CA THR A 55 0.13 16.96 25.69
C THR A 55 -1.23 16.41 25.30
N ASN A 56 -2.29 17.08 25.74
CA ASN A 56 -3.63 16.80 25.24
C ASN A 56 -3.76 17.35 23.81
N ASP A 57 -3.61 16.48 22.82
CA ASP A 57 -3.75 16.77 21.39
C ASP A 57 -5.18 16.53 20.88
N ASP A 58 -6.11 16.23 21.79
CA ASP A 58 -7.50 15.85 21.51
C ASP A 58 -7.61 14.64 20.55
N HIS A 59 -6.55 13.82 20.39
CA HIS A 59 -6.55 12.66 19.49
C HIS A 59 -7.26 11.45 20.10
N PHE A 60 -6.98 11.14 21.37
CA PHE A 60 -7.51 9.97 22.08
C PHE A 60 -8.43 10.30 23.26
N ASP A 61 -8.44 11.56 23.71
CA ASP A 61 -9.12 11.98 24.93
C ASP A 61 -10.55 12.52 24.70
N LEU A 62 -11.03 12.48 23.45
CA LEU A 62 -12.34 13.03 23.08
C LEU A 62 -13.44 11.98 23.22
N THR A 63 -14.11 11.96 24.37
CA THR A 63 -15.23 11.04 24.67
C THR A 63 -16.59 11.60 24.28
N ASP A 64 -16.71 12.93 24.18
CA ASP A 64 -17.95 13.61 23.82
C ASP A 64 -18.25 13.45 22.32
N LYS A 65 -19.34 12.73 22.01
CA LYS A 65 -19.83 12.48 20.65
C LYS A 65 -20.08 13.78 19.87
N ARG A 66 -20.52 14.84 20.54
CA ARG A 66 -20.78 16.14 19.90
C ARG A 66 -19.49 16.82 19.49
N LYS A 67 -18.46 16.77 20.36
CA LYS A 67 -17.11 17.26 20.03
C LYS A 67 -16.48 16.41 18.91
N LEU A 68 -16.73 15.09 18.89
CA LEU A 68 -16.24 14.19 17.84
C LEU A 68 -16.84 14.57 16.47
N LEU A 69 -18.16 14.75 16.41
CA LEU A 69 -18.84 15.22 15.19
C LEU A 69 -18.27 16.56 14.73
N GLY A 70 -18.09 17.52 15.65
CA GLY A 70 -17.50 18.81 15.36
C GLY A 70 -16.08 18.72 14.78
N LYS A 71 -15.23 17.91 15.41
CA LYS A 71 -13.86 17.64 14.97
C LYS A 71 -13.85 17.06 13.55
N THR A 72 -14.73 16.11 13.26
CA THR A 72 -14.86 15.49 11.94
C THR A 72 -15.31 16.51 10.88
N ILE A 73 -16.35 17.30 11.15
CA ILE A 73 -16.82 18.33 10.21
C ILE A 73 -15.71 19.36 9.93
N ALA A 74 -15.03 19.85 10.98
CA ALA A 74 -13.92 20.80 10.84
C ALA A 74 -12.75 20.22 10.05
N TYR A 75 -12.47 18.92 10.21
CA TYR A 75 -11.43 18.23 9.47
C TYR A 75 -11.77 18.11 7.98
N LEU A 76 -13.00 17.66 7.66
CA LEU A 76 -13.40 17.41 6.26
C LEU A 76 -13.61 18.71 5.46
N SER A 77 -13.90 19.83 6.13
CA SER A 77 -14.10 21.15 5.51
C SER A 77 -12.81 21.99 5.36
N ARG A 78 -11.65 21.48 5.81
CA ARG A 78 -10.41 22.26 5.96
C ARG A 78 -9.87 22.91 4.68
N ASP A 79 -10.11 22.31 3.51
CA ASP A 79 -9.49 22.74 2.24
C ASP A 79 -10.45 23.50 1.31
N GLY A 80 -11.69 23.74 1.74
CA GLY A 80 -12.70 24.42 0.93
C GLY A 80 -12.71 25.93 1.14
N TYR A 81 -12.59 26.69 0.05
CA TYR A 81 -12.56 28.17 0.06
C TYR A 81 -13.84 28.79 -0.53
N ASN A 82 -15.01 28.23 -0.21
CA ASN A 82 -16.29 28.82 -0.57
C ASN A 82 -17.14 29.14 0.67
N SER A 83 -18.09 30.05 0.54
CA SER A 83 -18.92 30.54 1.65
C SER A 83 -19.64 29.43 2.42
N SER A 84 -20.15 28.42 1.70
CA SER A 84 -20.87 27.31 2.32
C SER A 84 -19.95 26.35 3.09
N ILE A 85 -18.78 25.98 2.55
CA ILE A 85 -17.81 25.12 3.22
C ILE A 85 -17.20 25.84 4.43
N ILE A 86 -16.94 27.15 4.33
CA ILE A 86 -16.47 27.94 5.48
C ILE A 86 -17.54 28.01 6.57
N SER A 87 -18.81 28.13 6.19
CA SER A 87 -19.93 28.06 7.14
C SER A 87 -19.97 26.69 7.85
N LEU A 88 -19.73 25.59 7.13
CA LEU A 88 -19.59 24.25 7.72
C LEU A 88 -18.34 24.11 8.58
N GLN A 89 -17.23 24.75 8.21
CA GLN A 89 -16.00 24.76 9.00
C GLN A 89 -16.21 25.47 10.34
N ILE A 90 -16.94 26.59 10.34
CA ILE A 90 -17.35 27.28 11.56
C ILE A 90 -18.28 26.40 12.38
N LEU A 91 -19.29 25.75 11.78
CA LEU A 91 -20.15 24.79 12.48
C LEU A 91 -19.35 23.68 13.17
N GLY A 92 -18.38 23.08 12.47
CA GLY A 92 -17.50 22.06 13.04
C GLY A 92 -16.70 22.59 14.23
N ASN A 93 -16.13 23.79 14.11
CA ASN A 93 -15.37 24.42 15.19
C ASN A 93 -16.24 24.84 16.39
N ILE A 94 -17.52 25.19 16.17
CA ILE A 94 -18.50 25.45 17.23
C ILE A 94 -18.74 24.18 18.04
N LEU A 95 -19.11 23.08 17.36
CA LEU A 95 -19.38 21.79 18.00
C LEU A 95 -18.14 21.23 18.71
N TYR A 96 -16.95 21.49 18.16
CA TYR A 96 -15.67 21.11 18.73
C TYR A 96 -15.17 22.07 19.83
N LYS A 97 -15.87 23.18 20.08
CA LYS A 97 -15.51 24.21 21.08
C LYS A 97 -14.11 24.82 20.87
N LYS A 98 -13.69 24.97 19.61
CA LYS A 98 -12.40 25.58 19.22
C LYS A 98 -12.56 27.02 18.76
N PHE A 99 -12.94 27.89 19.69
CA PHE A 99 -13.21 29.31 19.41
C PHE A 99 -12.01 30.08 18.82
N GLY A 100 -10.78 29.74 19.19
CA GLY A 100 -9.59 30.34 18.56
C GLY A 100 -9.56 30.15 17.03
N ARG A 101 -9.93 28.96 16.55
CA ARG A 101 -10.01 28.68 15.10
C ARG A 101 -11.17 29.40 14.44
N ILE A 102 -12.25 29.66 15.17
CA ILE A 102 -13.37 30.47 14.69
C ILE A 102 -12.91 31.91 14.48
N CYS A 103 -12.10 32.48 15.38
CA CYS A 103 -11.52 33.81 15.18
C CYS A 103 -10.73 33.88 13.86
N ASP A 104 -9.87 32.89 13.62
CA ASP A 104 -9.04 32.83 12.41
C ASP A 104 -9.89 32.74 11.13
N THR A 105 -10.93 31.90 11.13
CA THR A 105 -11.82 31.74 9.97
C THR A 105 -12.67 33.00 9.74
N LEU A 106 -13.20 33.62 10.79
CA LEU A 106 -13.95 34.88 10.67
C LEU A 106 -13.07 36.03 10.18
N GLN A 107 -11.81 36.10 10.62
CA GLN A 107 -10.85 37.07 10.11
C GLN A 107 -10.58 36.84 8.61
N THR A 108 -10.43 35.58 8.19
CA THR A 108 -10.29 35.22 6.78
C THR A 108 -11.49 35.66 5.94
N ILE A 109 -12.71 35.55 6.47
CA ILE A 109 -13.93 36.07 5.81
C ILE A 109 -13.90 37.60 5.75
N LEU A 110 -13.45 38.28 6.81
CA LEU A 110 -13.36 39.74 6.82
C LEU A 110 -12.35 40.28 5.79
N ASP A 111 -11.23 39.58 5.62
CA ASP A 111 -10.15 39.94 4.71
C ASP A 111 -10.48 39.64 3.23
N ASN A 112 -11.39 38.69 2.96
CA ASN A 112 -11.78 38.30 1.61
C ASN A 112 -13.22 38.73 1.27
N ASP A 113 -13.39 39.60 0.28
CA ASP A 113 -14.70 40.18 -0.06
C ASP A 113 -15.68 39.21 -0.73
N LYS A 114 -15.20 38.07 -1.23
CA LYS A 114 -16.07 37.08 -1.88
C LYS A 114 -16.70 36.10 -0.90
N LEU A 115 -16.15 36.00 0.31
CA LEU A 115 -16.60 35.05 1.31
C LEU A 115 -17.75 35.63 2.13
N GLN A 116 -18.74 34.79 2.35
CA GLN A 116 -19.94 35.11 3.13
C GLN A 116 -20.18 34.02 4.16
N LEU A 117 -20.90 34.37 5.21
CA LEU A 117 -21.25 33.47 6.31
C LEU A 117 -22.76 33.23 6.31
N ASP A 118 -23.15 31.97 6.50
CA ASP A 118 -24.54 31.60 6.59
C ASP A 118 -25.23 32.13 7.87
N GLU A 119 -26.44 32.69 7.72
CA GLU A 119 -27.22 33.26 8.83
C GLU A 119 -27.60 32.21 9.89
N THR A 120 -27.88 30.96 9.51
CA THR A 120 -28.24 29.92 10.48
C THR A 120 -27.06 29.57 11.38
N ILE A 121 -25.85 29.54 10.82
CA ILE A 121 -24.62 29.29 11.57
C ILE A 121 -24.31 30.43 12.53
N VAL A 122 -24.58 31.69 12.15
CA VAL A 122 -24.44 32.84 13.06
C VAL A 122 -25.35 32.69 14.27
N LYS A 123 -26.61 32.30 14.08
CA LYS A 123 -27.55 32.08 15.19
C LYS A 123 -27.10 30.96 16.12
N ILE A 124 -26.58 29.86 15.56
CA ILE A 124 -26.03 28.75 16.33
C ILE A 124 -24.80 29.21 17.13
N LEU A 125 -23.92 29.98 16.49
CA LEU A 125 -22.73 30.54 17.14
C LEU A 125 -23.11 31.45 18.30
N GLU A 126 -24.08 32.36 18.12
CA GLU A 126 -24.55 33.26 19.18
C GLU A 126 -25.14 32.49 20.36
N LYS A 127 -25.98 31.48 20.09
CA LYS A 127 -26.54 30.62 21.14
C LYS A 127 -25.45 29.89 21.94
N GLU A 128 -24.49 29.27 21.26
CA GLU A 128 -23.40 28.55 21.92
C GLU A 128 -22.46 29.50 22.65
N LEU A 129 -22.22 30.70 22.12
CA LEU A 129 -21.46 31.74 22.81
C LEU A 129 -22.19 32.24 24.06
N ASP A 130 -23.52 32.14 24.16
CA ASP A 130 -24.25 32.53 25.37
C ASP A 130 -24.30 31.40 26.40
N GLU A 131 -24.49 30.16 25.96
CA GLU A 131 -24.56 28.95 26.82
C GLU A 131 -23.18 28.48 27.31
N TYR A 132 -22.08 28.97 26.72
CA TYR A 132 -20.74 28.53 27.10
C TYR A 132 -20.38 28.94 28.54
N VAL A 133 -20.40 27.94 29.42
CA VAL A 133 -19.84 28.01 30.78
C VAL A 133 -18.41 27.50 30.72
N TYR A 134 -17.46 28.35 31.10
CA TYR A 134 -16.05 27.98 31.20
C TYR A 134 -15.87 26.94 32.31
N ASP A 135 -15.28 25.79 31.95
CA ASP A 135 -14.86 24.79 32.92
C ASP A 135 -13.36 24.97 33.23
N PRO A 136 -12.98 25.46 34.43
CA PRO A 136 -11.60 25.75 34.78
C PRO A 136 -10.69 24.52 34.79
N ILE A 137 -11.26 23.31 34.83
CA ILE A 137 -10.51 22.05 34.92
C ILE A 137 -9.93 21.66 33.56
N GLU A 138 -10.73 21.71 32.48
CA GLU A 138 -10.25 21.48 31.10
C GLU A 138 -9.16 22.48 30.69
N ALA A 139 -9.22 23.72 31.19
CA ALA A 139 -8.26 24.77 30.84
C ALA A 139 -6.89 24.59 31.50
N LYS A 140 -6.82 24.02 32.70
CA LYS A 140 -5.56 23.76 33.41
C LYS A 140 -4.77 22.59 32.81
N GLU A 141 -5.45 21.56 32.29
CA GLU A 141 -4.81 20.46 31.57
C GLU A 141 -4.22 20.87 30.20
N ARG A 142 -4.67 22.01 29.65
CA ARG A 142 -4.23 22.55 28.35
C ARG A 142 -3.04 23.52 28.43
N LEU A 143 -2.49 23.79 29.62
CA LEU A 143 -1.33 24.67 29.77
C LEU A 143 -0.12 24.10 28.99
N PRO A 144 0.58 24.92 28.18
CA PRO A 144 1.56 24.44 27.22
C PRO A 144 2.89 24.09 27.92
N GLN A 145 3.33 22.83 27.80
CA GLN A 145 4.76 22.47 27.94
C GLN A 145 5.45 22.21 26.60
N SER A 146 4.75 22.37 25.47
CA SER A 146 5.32 22.14 24.14
C SER A 146 5.55 23.46 23.39
N PRO A 147 6.76 23.73 22.87
CA PRO A 147 7.07 24.91 22.05
C PRO A 147 6.45 24.87 20.63
N TYR A 148 5.71 23.81 20.27
CA TYR A 148 5.21 23.59 18.90
C TYR A 148 3.72 23.88 18.69
N ARG A 149 2.96 24.35 19.69
CA ARG A 149 1.56 24.74 19.50
C ARG A 149 1.46 26.24 19.24
N ARG A 150 0.99 26.61 18.04
CA ARG A 150 0.50 27.95 17.70
C ARG A 150 -0.48 28.34 18.83
N LEU A 151 -0.22 29.47 19.50
CA LEU A 151 -0.98 29.97 20.66
C LEU A 151 -2.49 29.93 20.38
N GLU A 152 -3.19 28.84 20.74
CA GLU A 152 -4.65 28.83 20.71
C GLU A 152 -5.07 29.90 21.72
N LEU A 153 -5.78 30.95 21.26
CA LEU A 153 -6.31 31.97 22.15
C LEU A 153 -7.06 31.29 23.30
N ILE A 154 -6.89 31.83 24.51
CA ILE A 154 -7.69 31.43 25.66
C ILE A 154 -9.17 31.47 25.23
N PRO A 155 -9.94 30.39 25.41
CA PRO A 155 -11.31 30.30 24.91
C PRO A 155 -12.21 31.48 25.30
N GLU A 156 -11.99 32.06 26.48
CA GLU A 156 -12.67 33.27 26.96
C GLU A 156 -12.32 34.52 26.13
N ALA A 157 -11.02 34.80 25.93
CA ALA A 157 -10.60 35.91 25.11
C ALA A 157 -11.08 35.78 23.66
N ALA A 158 -11.11 34.56 23.12
CA ALA A 158 -11.66 34.31 21.78
C ALA A 158 -13.17 34.58 21.72
N ARG A 159 -13.94 34.15 22.72
CA ARG A 159 -15.39 34.40 22.82
C ARG A 159 -15.70 35.89 22.78
N ASP A 160 -15.02 36.68 23.61
CA ASP A 160 -15.26 38.12 23.70
C ASP A 160 -14.90 38.83 22.39
N ILE A 161 -13.77 38.45 21.78
CA ILE A 161 -13.37 38.98 20.46
C ILE A 161 -14.41 38.65 19.38
N ILE A 162 -14.96 37.44 19.37
CA ILE A 162 -15.99 37.06 18.39
C ILE A 162 -17.25 37.90 18.57
N LYS A 163 -17.73 38.01 19.82
CA LYS A 163 -19.01 38.68 20.14
C LYS A 163 -18.93 40.20 20.00
N GLU A 164 -17.86 40.81 20.51
CA GLU A 164 -17.73 42.26 20.58
C GLU A 164 -17.11 42.88 19.32
N LYS A 165 -16.31 42.13 18.56
CA LYS A 165 -15.55 42.68 17.42
C LYS A 165 -15.91 42.04 16.08
N LEU A 166 -15.80 40.71 15.95
CA LEU A 166 -15.86 40.07 14.63
C LEU A 166 -17.29 39.97 14.07
N LEU A 167 -18.27 39.58 14.89
CA LEU A 167 -19.67 39.51 14.45
C LEU A 167 -20.25 40.89 14.06
N PRO A 168 -20.04 41.97 14.85
CA PRO A 168 -20.43 43.32 14.43
C PRO A 168 -19.79 43.75 13.10
N GLN A 169 -18.50 43.51 12.91
CA GLN A 169 -17.80 43.86 11.67
C GLN A 169 -18.34 43.11 10.44
N LEU A 170 -18.75 41.84 10.61
CA LEU A 170 -19.38 41.08 9.53
C LEU A 170 -20.77 41.61 9.19
N ARG A 171 -21.53 42.07 10.19
CA ARG A 171 -22.83 42.73 9.99
C ARG A 171 -22.66 44.07 9.27
N GLU A 172 -21.71 44.90 9.70
CA GLU A 172 -21.39 46.19 9.05
C GLU A 172 -21.00 46.03 7.58
N LYS A 173 -20.21 44.98 7.27
CA LYS A 173 -19.81 44.67 5.88
C LYS A 173 -20.87 43.89 5.08
N ASN A 174 -22.06 43.63 5.63
CA ASN A 174 -23.13 42.83 4.99
C ASN A 174 -22.66 41.46 4.46
N LYS A 175 -21.77 40.77 5.20
CA LYS A 175 -21.23 39.46 4.80
C LYS A 175 -22.09 38.27 5.28
N ILE A 176 -23.22 38.53 5.94
CA ILE A 176 -24.14 37.49 6.43
C ILE A 176 -25.26 37.30 5.41
N VAL A 177 -25.41 36.08 4.89
CA VAL A 177 -26.38 35.74 3.84
C VAL A 177 -27.05 34.43 4.19
N SER A 178 -28.33 34.27 3.87
CA SER A 178 -29.01 32.97 3.95
C SER A 178 -28.53 32.07 2.81
N LEU A 179 -27.65 31.12 3.12
CA LEU A 179 -27.17 30.10 2.21
C LEU A 179 -27.95 28.82 2.51
N ASN A 180 -28.65 28.26 1.52
CA ASN A 180 -29.31 26.96 1.68
C ASN A 180 -28.26 25.84 1.78
N LEU A 181 -27.65 25.68 2.97
CA LEU A 181 -26.52 24.78 3.20
C LEU A 181 -26.86 23.33 2.86
N LYS A 182 -28.10 22.90 3.12
CA LYS A 182 -28.56 21.55 2.78
C LYS A 182 -28.49 21.28 1.27
N GLU A 183 -29.09 22.15 0.47
CA GLU A 183 -29.04 22.02 -0.99
C GLU A 183 -27.61 22.12 -1.51
N PHE A 184 -26.78 22.98 -0.90
CA PHE A 184 -25.38 23.09 -1.27
C PHE A 184 -24.63 21.77 -1.06
N VAL A 185 -24.77 21.15 0.12
CA VAL A 185 -24.05 19.89 0.43
C VAL A 185 -24.51 18.76 -0.50
N GLU A 186 -25.81 18.67 -0.79
CA GLU A 186 -26.36 17.69 -1.72
C GLU A 186 -25.86 17.91 -3.16
N LYS A 187 -25.89 19.15 -3.67
CA LYS A 187 -25.40 19.48 -5.01
C LYS A 187 -23.90 19.28 -5.15
N ASN A 188 -23.13 19.75 -4.17
CA ASN A 188 -21.68 19.62 -4.14
C ASN A 188 -21.25 18.13 -4.15
N LEU A 189 -21.98 17.26 -3.45
CA LEU A 189 -21.73 15.83 -3.50
C LEU A 189 -21.94 15.26 -4.90
N ILE A 190 -23.04 15.61 -5.58
CA ILE A 190 -23.33 15.12 -6.94
C ILE A 190 -22.26 15.59 -7.93
N GLU A 191 -21.85 16.85 -7.85
CA GLU A 191 -20.82 17.42 -8.71
C GLU A 191 -19.45 16.76 -8.49
N ILE A 192 -19.05 16.58 -7.22
CA ILE A 192 -17.78 15.93 -6.87
C ILE A 192 -17.80 14.45 -7.27
N ALA A 193 -18.90 13.74 -7.06
CA ALA A 193 -19.04 12.34 -7.50
C ALA A 193 -18.88 12.22 -9.02
N ALA A 194 -19.57 13.05 -9.79
CA ALA A 194 -19.45 13.05 -11.25
C ALA A 194 -18.03 13.42 -11.74
N PHE A 195 -17.30 14.26 -11.00
CA PHE A 195 -15.90 14.59 -11.30
C PHE A 195 -14.94 13.47 -10.91
N ALA A 196 -15.12 12.87 -9.73
CA ALA A 196 -14.33 11.75 -9.24
C ALA A 196 -14.46 10.54 -10.18
N ASP A 197 -15.68 10.17 -10.57
CA ASP A 197 -15.93 9.07 -11.49
C ASP A 197 -15.15 9.23 -12.80
N LYS A 198 -15.17 10.43 -13.38
CA LYS A 198 -14.44 10.72 -14.62
C LYS A 198 -12.93 10.60 -14.44
N ASN A 199 -12.39 11.21 -13.38
CA ASN A 199 -10.96 11.21 -13.13
C ASN A 199 -10.43 9.82 -12.78
N ASP A 200 -11.17 9.07 -11.97
CA ASP A 200 -10.77 7.74 -11.56
C ASP A 200 -10.88 6.76 -12.72
N THR A 201 -11.88 6.90 -13.59
CA THR A 201 -11.94 6.14 -14.86
C THR A 201 -10.67 6.36 -15.68
N ILE A 202 -10.25 7.62 -15.87
CA ILE A 202 -9.03 7.95 -16.62
C ILE A 202 -7.79 7.36 -15.95
N LYS A 203 -7.66 7.49 -14.62
CA LYS A 203 -6.53 6.91 -13.87
C LYS A 203 -6.51 5.39 -13.99
N HIS A 204 -7.65 4.73 -13.88
CA HIS A 204 -7.77 3.28 -14.00
C HIS A 204 -7.43 2.81 -15.41
N GLU A 205 -7.87 3.50 -16.46
CA GLU A 205 -7.49 3.20 -17.84
C GLU A 205 -5.98 3.30 -18.05
N GLN A 206 -5.36 4.37 -17.55
CA GLN A 206 -3.90 4.53 -17.58
C GLN A 206 -3.20 3.41 -16.82
N GLN A 207 -3.66 3.08 -15.62
CA GLN A 207 -3.06 2.04 -14.79
C GLN A 207 -3.17 0.66 -15.43
N ILE A 208 -4.32 0.33 -16.04
CA ILE A 208 -4.53 -0.91 -16.78
C ILE A 208 -3.59 -0.99 -17.98
N SER A 209 -3.37 0.13 -18.68
CA SER A 209 -2.43 0.16 -19.81
C SER A 209 -0.99 -0.14 -19.37
N ILE A 210 -0.57 0.42 -18.23
CA ILE A 210 0.75 0.18 -17.63
C ILE A 210 0.89 -1.30 -17.23
N TRP A 211 -0.08 -1.83 -16.49
CA TRP A 211 -0.06 -3.23 -16.07
C TRP A 211 -0.09 -4.21 -17.24
N THR A 212 -0.78 -3.88 -18.32
CA THR A 212 -0.80 -4.70 -19.54
C THR A 212 0.58 -4.75 -20.18
N ARG A 213 1.28 -3.60 -20.26
CA ARG A 213 2.65 -3.53 -20.76
C ARG A 213 3.61 -4.33 -19.88
N GLU A 214 3.58 -4.11 -18.57
CA GLU A 214 4.45 -4.82 -17.61
C GLU A 214 4.21 -6.34 -17.65
N ARG A 215 2.95 -6.76 -17.74
CA ARG A 215 2.60 -8.18 -17.90
C ARG A 215 3.16 -8.75 -19.20
N GLN A 216 3.07 -8.02 -20.30
CA GLN A 216 3.59 -8.46 -21.59
C GLN A 216 5.12 -8.60 -21.55
N GLU A 217 5.82 -7.61 -20.98
CA GLU A 217 7.28 -7.65 -20.79
C GLU A 217 7.70 -8.87 -19.96
N GLN A 218 7.00 -9.16 -18.86
CA GLN A 218 7.28 -10.34 -18.04
C GLN A 218 7.02 -11.66 -18.77
N LEU A 219 5.95 -11.74 -19.57
CA LEU A 219 5.66 -12.92 -20.38
C LEU A 219 6.72 -13.15 -21.45
N ASP A 220 7.14 -12.08 -22.13
CA ASP A 220 8.18 -12.16 -23.16
C ASP A 220 9.52 -12.60 -22.57
N ASP A 221 9.87 -12.10 -21.38
CA ASP A 221 11.05 -12.54 -20.63
C ASP A 221 10.99 -14.03 -20.24
N GLN A 222 9.83 -14.49 -19.78
CA GLN A 222 9.63 -15.91 -19.44
C GLN A 222 9.75 -16.80 -20.67
N ILE A 223 9.13 -16.42 -21.79
CA ILE A 223 9.24 -17.12 -23.07
C ILE A 223 10.70 -17.16 -23.53
N HIS A 224 11.41 -16.04 -23.43
CA HIS A 224 12.81 -15.96 -23.83
C HIS A 224 13.71 -16.91 -23.00
N ARG A 225 13.54 -16.92 -21.67
CA ARG A 225 14.26 -17.85 -20.78
C ARG A 225 13.96 -19.30 -21.13
N PHE A 226 12.69 -19.65 -21.32
CA PHE A 226 12.28 -20.99 -21.71
C PHE A 226 12.93 -21.43 -23.03
N VAL A 227 12.95 -20.57 -24.04
CA VAL A 227 13.59 -20.87 -25.34
C VAL A 227 15.10 -21.12 -25.18
N ILE A 228 15.79 -20.33 -24.34
CA ILE A 228 17.22 -20.55 -24.06
C ILE A 228 17.44 -21.90 -23.39
N GLU A 229 16.63 -22.24 -22.38
CA GLU A 229 16.74 -23.53 -21.68
C GLU A 229 16.52 -24.71 -22.62
N GLN A 230 15.50 -24.65 -23.47
CA GLN A 230 15.25 -25.67 -24.49
C GLN A 230 16.43 -25.83 -25.46
N LYS A 231 17.04 -24.72 -25.91
CA LYS A 231 18.25 -24.78 -26.74
C LYS A 231 19.43 -25.42 -26.00
N LYS A 232 19.62 -25.08 -24.73
CA LYS A 232 20.69 -25.65 -23.90
C LYS A 232 20.53 -27.16 -23.73
N LEU A 233 19.32 -27.63 -23.44
CA LEU A 233 19.03 -29.06 -23.33
C LEU A 233 19.32 -29.80 -24.64
N ASN A 234 18.87 -29.26 -25.77
CA ASN A 234 19.15 -29.83 -27.10
C ASN A 234 20.66 -29.87 -27.42
N LEU A 235 21.43 -28.86 -26.99
CA LEU A 235 22.89 -28.86 -27.18
C LEU A 235 23.57 -29.92 -26.31
N ILE A 236 23.16 -30.07 -25.05
CA ILE A 236 23.70 -31.11 -24.14
C ILE A 236 23.45 -32.51 -24.71
N GLU A 237 22.24 -32.76 -25.22
CA GLU A 237 21.90 -34.05 -25.83
C GLU A 237 22.75 -34.32 -27.08
N ARG A 238 22.94 -33.31 -27.94
CA ARG A 238 23.83 -33.42 -29.11
C ARG A 238 25.28 -33.64 -28.74
N LEU A 239 25.78 -32.95 -27.71
CA LEU A 239 27.15 -33.14 -27.21
C LEU A 239 27.34 -34.58 -26.71
N ARG A 240 26.39 -35.11 -25.94
CA ARG A 240 26.44 -36.50 -25.48
C ARG A 240 26.49 -37.50 -26.63
N LEU A 241 25.69 -37.29 -27.68
CA LEU A 241 25.70 -38.13 -28.88
C LEU A 241 27.01 -38.01 -29.67
N LEU A 242 27.66 -36.85 -29.66
CA LEU A 242 28.97 -36.67 -30.29
C LEU A 242 30.06 -37.35 -29.46
N GLU A 243 30.05 -37.21 -28.13
CA GLU A 243 30.96 -37.92 -27.23
C GLU A 243 30.86 -39.44 -27.41
N GLU A 244 29.65 -40.00 -27.43
CA GLU A 244 29.43 -41.43 -27.70
C GLU A 244 30.01 -41.86 -29.06
N ARG A 245 29.90 -41.02 -30.09
CA ARG A 245 30.47 -41.32 -31.42
C ARG A 245 31.99 -41.19 -31.44
N ASP A 246 32.55 -40.18 -30.79
CA ASP A 246 33.99 -39.96 -30.70
C ASP A 246 34.66 -41.06 -29.90
N GLU A 247 34.04 -41.55 -28.82
CA GLU A 247 34.51 -42.72 -28.06
C GLU A 247 34.55 -43.99 -28.93
N LEU A 248 33.55 -44.21 -29.77
CA LEU A 248 33.52 -45.34 -30.71
C LEU A 248 34.59 -45.22 -31.80
N LEU A 249 34.80 -44.01 -32.35
CA LEU A 249 35.82 -43.79 -33.39
C LEU A 249 37.24 -43.87 -32.82
N ASN A 250 37.47 -43.31 -31.64
CA ASN A 250 38.77 -43.30 -30.96
C ASN A 250 38.95 -44.51 -30.04
N PHE A 251 38.11 -45.55 -30.17
CA PHE A 251 38.11 -46.73 -29.32
C PHE A 251 39.51 -47.36 -29.20
N PHE A 252 40.21 -47.57 -30.32
CA PHE A 252 41.52 -48.21 -30.33
C PHE A 252 42.63 -47.35 -29.70
N GLU A 253 42.56 -46.03 -29.86
CA GLU A 253 43.51 -45.11 -29.24
C GLU A 253 43.28 -45.01 -27.73
N ASN A 254 42.02 -45.00 -27.32
CA ASN A 254 41.64 -44.99 -25.91
C ASN A 254 41.96 -46.33 -25.23
N GLU A 255 41.72 -47.47 -25.91
CA GLU A 255 42.11 -48.79 -25.42
C GLU A 255 43.63 -48.87 -25.25
N SER A 256 44.41 -48.39 -26.23
CA SER A 256 45.87 -48.31 -26.12
C SER A 256 46.32 -47.46 -24.93
N LYS A 257 45.67 -46.30 -24.68
CA LYS A 257 45.96 -45.44 -23.52
C LYS A 257 45.57 -46.10 -22.19
N ILE A 258 44.44 -46.80 -22.13
CA ILE A 258 43.99 -47.55 -20.93
C ILE A 258 44.97 -48.69 -20.64
N ILE A 259 45.43 -49.40 -21.67
CA ILE A 259 46.43 -50.46 -21.54
C ILE A 259 47.76 -49.87 -21.06
N MET A 260 48.26 -48.78 -21.64
CA MET A 260 49.47 -48.12 -21.15
C MET A 260 49.33 -47.68 -19.68
N HIS A 261 48.23 -47.01 -19.31
CA HIS A 261 48.02 -46.56 -17.93
C HIS A 261 47.84 -47.70 -16.91
N SER A 262 47.34 -48.86 -17.33
CA SER A 262 47.28 -50.05 -16.47
C SER A 262 48.63 -50.75 -16.32
N GLN A 263 49.45 -50.75 -17.38
CA GLN A 263 50.84 -51.22 -17.32
C GLN A 263 51.72 -50.32 -16.44
N ASP A 264 51.61 -49.01 -16.56
CA ASP A 264 52.35 -48.06 -15.71
C ASP A 264 52.03 -48.23 -14.21
N LYS A 265 50.76 -48.56 -13.87
CA LYS A 265 50.35 -48.87 -12.49
C LYS A 265 50.85 -50.23 -12.00
N ALA A 266 50.87 -51.24 -12.86
CA ALA A 266 51.41 -52.56 -12.50
C ALA A 266 52.92 -52.53 -12.27
N ILE A 267 53.66 -51.65 -12.96
CA ILE A 267 55.10 -51.45 -12.78
C ILE A 267 55.41 -50.69 -11.46
N ALA A 268 54.50 -49.85 -10.97
CA ALA A 268 54.71 -49.10 -9.73
C ALA A 268 54.62 -49.95 -8.44
N ASP A 269 53.92 -51.10 -8.47
CA ASP A 269 53.73 -51.97 -7.31
C ASP A 269 54.87 -52.99 -7.07
N GLU A 270 55.89 -53.05 -7.93
CA GLU A 270 57.07 -53.93 -7.77
C GLU A 270 58.25 -53.30 -7.00
N SER A 271 57.98 -52.29 -6.16
CA SER A 271 58.97 -51.76 -5.18
C SER A 271 58.48 -51.91 -3.74
N PHE A 272 58.18 -53.16 -3.36
CA PHE A 272 57.95 -53.54 -1.96
C PHE A 272 59.27 -53.66 -1.20
N GLU A 273 59.89 -52.53 -0.85
CA GLU A 273 60.86 -52.47 0.25
C GLU A 273 60.73 -51.13 0.99
N ASN A 274 60.33 -51.24 2.27
CA ASN A 274 60.18 -50.19 3.28
C ASN A 274 58.98 -49.23 3.17
N VAL A 275 57.78 -49.74 3.45
CA VAL A 275 56.75 -48.94 4.13
C VAL A 275 56.42 -49.63 5.46
N ARG A 276 56.97 -49.06 6.54
CA ARG A 276 56.58 -49.38 7.92
C ARG A 276 55.09 -49.04 8.04
N ALA A 277 54.25 -49.97 8.49
CA ALA A 277 52.85 -49.68 8.77
C ALA A 277 52.79 -48.48 9.73
N PRO A 278 52.07 -47.39 9.40
CA PRO A 278 51.88 -46.26 10.30
C PRO A 278 51.26 -46.78 11.59
N GLY A 279 51.84 -46.45 12.75
CA GLY A 279 51.22 -46.75 14.03
C GLY A 279 49.85 -46.08 14.11
N GLU A 280 48.89 -46.68 14.82
CA GLU A 280 47.48 -46.26 14.88
C GLU A 280 47.26 -44.75 15.11
N HIS A 281 48.23 -44.03 15.68
CA HIS A 281 48.19 -42.58 15.85
C HIS A 281 48.35 -41.75 14.56
N GLU A 282 49.08 -42.22 13.55
CA GLU A 282 49.26 -41.50 12.27
C GLU A 282 48.03 -41.63 11.34
N TYR A 283 47.23 -42.69 11.53
CA TYR A 283 45.98 -42.89 10.78
C TYR A 283 44.94 -41.79 11.05
N PHE A 284 44.93 -41.23 12.26
CA PHE A 284 44.01 -40.16 12.63
C PHE A 284 44.46 -38.76 12.22
N GLU A 285 45.76 -38.55 11.97
CA GLU A 285 46.27 -37.25 11.51
C GLU A 285 46.12 -37.06 9.99
N LEU A 286 46.33 -38.13 9.20
CA LEU A 286 46.06 -38.11 7.75
C LEU A 286 44.56 -37.94 7.44
N ALA A 287 43.67 -38.49 8.26
CA ALA A 287 42.23 -38.27 8.15
C ALA A 287 41.81 -36.82 8.47
N ARG A 288 42.58 -36.09 9.30
CA ARG A 288 42.30 -34.66 9.57
C ARG A 288 42.74 -33.74 8.45
N GLN A 289 43.80 -34.06 7.70
CA GLN A 289 44.26 -33.21 6.60
C GLN A 289 43.37 -33.29 5.35
N HIS A 290 42.68 -34.43 5.13
CA HIS A 290 41.79 -34.59 3.97
C HIS A 290 40.35 -34.11 4.18
N TYR A 291 39.92 -33.85 5.42
CA TYR A 291 38.61 -33.28 5.71
C TYR A 291 38.74 -31.86 6.27
N HIS A 292 38.92 -30.89 5.36
CA HIS A 292 38.54 -29.50 5.65
C HIS A 292 37.02 -29.43 5.86
N TRP A 293 36.61 -29.44 7.13
CA TRP A 293 35.22 -29.41 7.60
C TRP A 293 34.48 -28.07 7.35
N ASN A 294 35.07 -27.13 6.60
CA ASN A 294 34.48 -25.79 6.36
C ASN A 294 33.83 -25.60 4.99
N ARG A 295 33.44 -26.66 4.28
CA ARG A 295 32.69 -26.51 3.02
C ARG A 295 31.63 -27.57 2.71
N MET A 296 31.12 -28.26 3.73
CA MET A 296 29.87 -29.01 3.59
C MET A 296 28.72 -28.18 4.15
N GLU A 297 28.05 -27.43 3.28
CA GLU A 297 26.65 -27.14 3.53
C GLU A 297 25.89 -28.49 3.56
N PRO A 298 24.95 -28.70 4.49
CA PRO A 298 24.21 -29.94 4.52
C PRO A 298 23.39 -30.04 3.24
N ARG A 299 23.72 -31.02 2.38
CA ARG A 299 22.80 -31.47 1.34
C ARG A 299 21.55 -32.00 2.02
N ARG A 300 20.53 -31.16 2.16
CA ARG A 300 19.15 -31.62 2.35
C ARG A 300 18.84 -32.59 1.20
N SER A 301 18.43 -33.79 1.53
CA SER A 301 18.11 -34.82 0.57
C SER A 301 16.96 -34.36 -0.33
N LEU A 302 17.22 -34.28 -1.65
CA LEU A 302 16.25 -33.97 -2.71
C LEU A 302 14.99 -34.86 -2.71
N HIS A 303 14.95 -35.92 -1.90
CA HIS A 303 13.79 -36.80 -1.73
C HIS A 303 12.82 -36.38 -0.62
N LEU A 304 13.25 -35.60 0.39
CA LEU A 304 12.30 -35.00 1.35
C LEU A 304 11.58 -33.78 0.77
N ASP A 305 12.27 -33.05 -0.10
CA ASP A 305 11.82 -31.78 -0.70
C ASP A 305 10.75 -31.94 -1.80
N LYS A 306 10.51 -33.18 -2.25
CA LYS A 306 9.45 -33.51 -3.22
C LYS A 306 8.15 -33.91 -2.50
N LYS A 307 8.26 -34.66 -1.40
CA LYS A 307 7.12 -34.99 -0.52
C LYS A 307 6.53 -33.75 0.16
N LEU A 308 7.38 -32.84 0.66
CA LEU A 308 6.92 -31.58 1.26
C LEU A 308 6.24 -30.66 0.24
N ARG A 309 6.75 -30.58 -1.01
CA ARG A 309 6.11 -29.80 -2.08
C ARG A 309 4.79 -30.40 -2.56
N ASP A 310 4.69 -31.72 -2.62
CA ASP A 310 3.46 -32.39 -3.04
C ASP A 310 2.38 -32.39 -1.93
N GLU A 311 2.78 -32.39 -0.64
CA GLU A 311 1.87 -32.21 0.50
C GLU A 311 1.41 -30.75 0.62
N GLU A 312 2.32 -29.75 0.53
CA GLU A 312 1.97 -28.32 0.56
C GLU A 312 1.12 -27.87 -0.66
N MET A 313 1.27 -28.51 -1.83
CA MET A 313 0.45 -28.22 -3.02
C MET A 313 -0.90 -28.94 -3.04
N SER A 314 -1.10 -29.95 -2.18
CA SER A 314 -2.38 -30.64 -2.06
C SER A 314 -3.40 -29.84 -1.25
N ASP A 315 -2.93 -29.04 -0.28
CA ASP A 315 -3.76 -28.17 0.56
C ASP A 315 -4.23 -26.88 -0.14
N VAL A 316 -3.46 -26.38 -1.13
CA VAL A 316 -3.84 -25.19 -1.93
C VAL A 316 -5.06 -25.47 -2.82
N ARG A 317 -5.32 -26.73 -3.20
CA ARG A 317 -6.48 -27.11 -4.02
C ARG A 317 -7.80 -27.17 -3.25
N ASN A 318 -7.76 -27.15 -1.92
CA ASN A 318 -8.95 -27.18 -1.06
C ASN A 318 -9.36 -25.79 -0.51
N TRP A 319 -8.70 -24.71 -0.95
CA TRP A 319 -9.09 -23.36 -0.58
C TRP A 319 -10.37 -22.90 -1.29
N PRO A 320 -11.40 -22.39 -0.56
CA PRO A 320 -12.68 -21.98 -1.12
C PRO A 320 -12.58 -20.91 -2.23
N SER A 321 -11.53 -20.08 -2.20
CA SER A 321 -11.31 -18.98 -3.15
C SER A 321 -10.89 -19.45 -4.55
N TYR A 322 -10.25 -20.61 -4.69
CA TYR A 322 -9.80 -21.14 -5.98
C TYR A 322 -10.90 -21.84 -6.76
N LYS A 323 -11.89 -22.42 -6.07
CA LYS A 323 -13.04 -23.08 -6.70
C LYS A 323 -13.94 -22.08 -7.44
N TYR A 324 -14.04 -20.85 -6.91
CA TYR A 324 -14.84 -19.77 -7.48
C TYR A 324 -14.23 -19.15 -8.76
N LEU A 325 -12.90 -19.18 -8.88
CA LEU A 325 -12.18 -18.69 -10.06
C LEU A 325 -12.21 -19.70 -11.21
N ALA A 326 -12.19 -21.00 -10.92
CA ALA A 326 -12.25 -22.06 -11.93
C ALA A 326 -13.65 -22.21 -12.55
N GLU A 327 -14.72 -21.95 -11.80
CA GLU A 327 -16.10 -22.10 -12.29
C GLU A 327 -16.57 -20.95 -13.20
N ASN A 328 -15.93 -19.78 -13.15
CA ASN A 328 -16.35 -18.58 -13.90
C ASN A 328 -15.54 -18.30 -15.19
N TRP A 329 -14.51 -19.10 -15.51
CA TRP A 329 -13.74 -18.97 -16.75
C TRP A 329 -14.09 -20.08 -17.76
N LYS A 330 -15.33 -20.05 -18.26
CA LYS A 330 -15.68 -20.66 -19.54
C LYS A 330 -15.62 -19.59 -20.62
N TYR A 331 -14.43 -19.35 -21.17
CA TYR A 331 -14.31 -18.66 -22.46
C TYR A 331 -14.51 -19.67 -23.60
N ASP A 332 -15.33 -19.29 -24.58
CA ASP A 332 -15.60 -20.06 -25.78
C ASP A 332 -14.31 -20.32 -26.57
N LEU A 333 -13.93 -21.60 -26.65
CA LEU A 333 -12.81 -22.12 -27.44
C LEU A 333 -13.02 -22.00 -28.97
N ALA A 334 -14.06 -21.30 -29.44
CA ALA A 334 -14.40 -21.19 -30.85
C ALA A 334 -13.48 -20.24 -31.64
N ASP A 335 -12.80 -19.29 -30.99
CA ASP A 335 -11.98 -18.26 -31.66
C ASP A 335 -10.47 -18.57 -31.68
N TYR A 336 -10.05 -19.75 -31.21
CA TYR A 336 -8.63 -20.11 -31.14
C TYR A 336 -8.11 -20.62 -32.49
N ILE A 337 -7.67 -19.69 -33.36
CA ILE A 337 -6.87 -20.05 -34.54
C ILE A 337 -5.49 -20.55 -34.07
N PRO A 338 -5.11 -21.82 -34.32
CA PRO A 338 -3.86 -22.38 -33.85
C PRO A 338 -2.64 -21.60 -34.36
N LEU A 339 -1.65 -21.42 -33.49
CA LEU A 339 -0.39 -20.68 -33.75
C LEU A 339 0.31 -21.12 -35.07
N ASN A 340 0.11 -22.39 -35.47
CA ASN A 340 0.65 -22.96 -36.71
C ASN A 340 0.06 -22.37 -37.99
N GLU A 341 -1.18 -21.87 -37.99
CA GLU A 341 -1.79 -21.21 -39.16
C GLU A 341 -1.33 -19.76 -39.31
N LYS A 342 -1.14 -19.04 -38.20
CA LYS A 342 -0.54 -17.69 -38.21
C LYS A 342 0.90 -17.69 -38.72
N MET A 343 1.67 -18.74 -38.43
CA MET A 343 3.04 -18.89 -38.95
C MET A 343 3.10 -19.27 -40.43
N LYS A 344 2.10 -19.97 -40.97
CA LYS A 344 2.03 -20.28 -42.41
C LYS A 344 1.76 -19.02 -43.25
N ARG A 345 0.80 -18.17 -42.82
CA ARG A 345 0.48 -16.92 -43.55
C ARG A 345 1.66 -15.94 -43.61
N ARG A 346 2.48 -15.86 -42.55
CA ARG A 346 3.67 -14.99 -42.54
C ARG A 346 4.80 -15.41 -43.49
N LYS A 347 4.82 -16.66 -43.97
CA LYS A 347 5.83 -17.13 -44.94
C LYS A 347 5.46 -16.82 -46.39
N GLU A 348 4.18 -16.60 -46.68
CA GLU A 348 3.69 -16.33 -48.05
C GLU A 348 3.79 -14.84 -48.41
N ASP A 349 3.92 -13.95 -47.43
CA ASP A 349 3.91 -12.48 -47.61
C ASP A 349 5.29 -11.80 -47.64
N LEU A 350 6.40 -12.55 -47.70
CA LEU A 350 7.75 -11.95 -47.72
C LEU A 350 8.21 -11.63 -49.16
N PRO A 351 8.52 -10.36 -49.51
CA PRO A 351 9.06 -10.00 -50.82
C PRO A 351 10.49 -10.54 -51.01
N PRO A 352 10.92 -10.77 -52.27
CA PRO A 352 12.21 -11.39 -52.56
C PRO A 352 13.38 -10.48 -52.16
N SER A 353 14.42 -11.13 -51.63
CA SER A 353 15.63 -10.59 -51.01
C SER A 353 16.25 -9.34 -51.69
N GLY A 354 16.28 -8.23 -50.95
CA GLY A 354 17.18 -7.10 -51.18
C GLY A 354 18.09 -6.92 -49.96
N LYS A 355 19.41 -6.82 -50.17
CA LYS A 355 20.43 -6.67 -49.11
C LYS A 355 20.18 -5.41 -48.26
N PRO A 356 20.47 -5.41 -46.94
CA PRO A 356 20.30 -4.23 -46.10
C PRO A 356 21.41 -3.19 -46.38
N PRO A 357 21.14 -1.88 -46.22
CA PRO A 357 22.13 -0.84 -46.42
C PRO A 357 23.06 -0.70 -45.21
N TYR A 358 24.34 -0.48 -45.48
CA TYR A 358 25.35 -0.13 -44.48
C TYR A 358 25.04 1.25 -43.87
N TYR A 359 24.89 1.33 -42.56
CA TYR A 359 24.88 2.60 -41.83
C TYR A 359 26.32 3.12 -41.67
N LYS A 360 26.61 4.28 -42.27
CA LYS A 360 27.77 5.11 -41.93
C LYS A 360 27.41 5.95 -40.71
N GLN A 361 28.12 5.74 -39.59
CA GLN A 361 28.17 6.68 -38.48
C GLN A 361 28.99 7.89 -38.90
N HIS A 362 28.39 9.08 -38.88
CA HIS A 362 29.13 10.34 -38.83
C HIS A 362 29.06 10.86 -37.40
N PHE A 363 30.21 10.90 -36.74
CA PHE A 363 30.45 11.76 -35.58
C PHE A 363 30.58 13.20 -36.08
N PHE A 364 29.77 14.10 -35.52
CA PHE A 364 30.18 15.41 -35.03
C PHE A 364 29.22 15.86 -33.94
#